data_AF-F2UT17-F1
#
_entry.id   AF-F2UT17-F1
#
_cell.length_a   1.000
_cell.length_b   1.000
_cell.length_c   1.000
_cell.angle_alpha   90.00
_cell.angle_beta   90.00
_cell.angle_gamma   90.00
#
_symmetry.space_group_name_H-M   'P 1'
#
loop_
_entity.id
_entity.type
_entity.pdbx_description
1 polymer ?
#
loop_
_entity_poly.entity_id
_entity_poly.type
_entity_poly.pdbx_seq_one_letter_code
_entity_poly.pdbx_strand_id
1 'polypeptide(L)'
;MSQPQAAAPAAPAAPAAGGNQGGVYKDKSKPATVRMSNIAAAKAVADAVRTSLGPKGMDKMIQKADGSVTITNDGATILDLIDVLHPAAKMLVQLSKAQDVEAGDGTTSVVVIAGSLLNACERLLSKGIHPSEISNAFGLAAAKSAEILEAMSTPIELSDREELIKSAKTSLNSKVVSLYADTIAPIVVDAVLKVADQEACTVDLNDIKLIQKLDGTIEDTELVDGVVIDKHFSHLMSNRDSQDNAKIALVQFCLSAPKTDLDNQVVISDYSQMDRVLKEERNYIMNLCKKIKKSGCNVLLVQKSILREAVSDQALHFLNKMKINVVKNIERDQVDFICRSLGCRPIAHIDDLTPDVMATADRVEEVSTGSTKILKGMITDILEENVVQPLLVSTSAVVFAAETVRSIMKIDDIVTVR
;
A
#
# COMPACT_ATOMS: atom_id res chain seq x y z
N MET A 1 55.57 37.98 50.68
CA MET A 1 54.28 38.68 50.49
C MET A 1 53.26 37.63 50.12
N SER A 2 52.56 37.17 51.15
CA SER A 2 51.70 36.00 51.17
C SER A 2 50.51 36.39 52.02
N GLN A 3 49.30 36.27 51.46
CA GLN A 3 47.96 36.17 52.07
C GLN A 3 46.90 36.62 51.03
N PRO A 4 45.62 36.23 51.16
CA PRO A 4 45.12 34.94 51.62
C PRO A 4 43.94 34.40 50.75
N GLN A 5 43.64 33.11 50.93
CA GLN A 5 42.41 32.43 50.50
C GLN A 5 41.18 33.06 51.18
N ALA A 6 40.10 33.28 50.41
CA ALA A 6 38.77 33.58 50.93
C ALA A 6 37.81 32.44 50.56
N ALA A 7 37.16 31.89 51.59
CA ALA A 7 36.28 30.74 51.56
C ALA A 7 34.83 31.10 51.16
N ALA A 8 34.13 30.05 50.72
CA ALA A 8 32.74 29.88 50.26
C ALA A 8 31.66 30.91 50.67
N PRO A 9 30.71 31.23 49.76
CA PRO A 9 29.41 31.75 50.15
C PRO A 9 28.46 30.62 50.61
N ALA A 10 27.81 30.85 51.74
CA ALA A 10 26.80 29.97 52.34
C ALA A 10 25.50 29.93 51.51
N ALA A 11 24.81 28.79 51.61
CA ALA A 11 23.52 28.48 50.99
C ALA A 11 22.36 29.39 51.46
N PRO A 12 21.28 29.52 50.68
CA PRO A 12 20.24 30.54 50.88
C PRO A 12 19.24 30.17 51.97
N ALA A 13 18.76 31.19 52.71
CA ALA A 13 17.60 31.08 53.58
C ALA A 13 16.31 31.02 52.73
N ALA A 14 15.52 29.97 52.94
CA ALA A 14 14.23 29.76 52.29
C ALA A 14 13.15 30.73 52.81
N PRO A 15 12.30 31.31 51.95
CA PRO A 15 10.99 31.76 52.37
C PRO A 15 10.01 30.58 52.42
N ALA A 16 9.26 30.54 53.51
CA ALA A 16 8.30 29.52 53.86
C ALA A 16 7.20 29.29 52.81
N ALA A 17 6.78 28.04 52.73
CA ALA A 17 5.68 27.55 51.92
C ALA A 17 4.35 28.27 52.23
N GLY A 18 3.76 28.85 51.17
CA GLY A 18 2.36 29.26 51.09
C GLY A 18 1.89 28.93 49.66
N GLY A 19 0.87 28.09 49.56
CA GLY A 19 0.64 27.21 48.41
C GLY A 19 0.15 27.85 47.11
N ASN A 20 0.43 27.16 46.00
CA ASN A 20 -0.63 26.64 45.13
C ASN A 20 -0.06 25.54 44.21
N GLN A 21 -0.66 24.36 44.28
CA GLN A 21 -0.45 23.28 43.32
C GLN A 21 -1.23 23.60 42.04
N GLY A 22 -0.52 23.73 40.92
CA GLY A 22 -1.11 23.84 39.58
C GLY A 22 0.01 23.89 38.54
N GLY A 23 0.29 22.76 37.90
CA GLY A 23 1.42 22.56 37.01
C GLY A 23 1.64 23.67 35.96
N VAL A 24 2.91 23.92 35.69
CA VAL A 24 3.50 24.93 34.78
C VAL A 24 3.12 24.74 33.30
N TYR A 25 2.28 23.76 32.96
CA TYR A 25 1.74 23.52 31.62
C TYR A 25 0.20 23.53 31.67
N LYS A 26 -0.40 24.70 31.85
CA LYS A 26 -1.83 24.92 31.58
C LYS A 26 -1.96 26.12 30.67
N ASP A 27 -2.14 25.88 29.37
CA ASP A 27 -2.46 26.88 28.37
C ASP A 27 -3.87 27.45 28.60
N LYS A 28 -4.02 28.31 29.61
CA LYS A 28 -5.23 29.14 29.78
C LYS A 28 -5.03 30.47 29.05
N SER A 29 -5.03 30.43 27.73
CA SER A 29 -5.00 31.63 26.90
C SER A 29 -6.41 32.19 26.68
N LYS A 30 -6.50 33.50 26.37
CA LYS A 30 -7.78 34.17 26.12
C LYS A 30 -8.46 33.53 24.89
N PRO A 31 -9.80 33.35 24.87
CA PRO A 31 -10.48 32.69 23.75
C PRO A 31 -10.20 33.34 22.38
N ALA A 32 -10.01 34.67 22.34
CA ALA A 32 -9.65 35.38 21.11
C ALA A 32 -8.23 35.06 20.63
N THR A 33 -7.26 34.96 21.55
CA THR A 33 -5.86 34.65 21.19
C THR A 33 -5.70 33.21 20.74
N VAL A 34 -6.46 32.27 21.33
CA VAL A 34 -6.50 30.86 20.88
C VAL A 34 -6.94 30.77 19.43
N ARG A 35 -8.03 31.46 19.07
CA ARG A 35 -8.56 31.42 17.70
C ARG A 35 -7.56 31.96 16.69
N MET A 36 -6.92 33.10 16.98
CA MET A 36 -5.90 33.68 16.10
C MET A 36 -4.68 32.77 15.97
N SER A 37 -4.23 32.14 17.07
CA SER A 37 -3.13 31.18 17.05
C SER A 37 -3.46 29.96 16.18
N ASN A 38 -4.67 29.40 16.32
CA ASN A 38 -5.12 28.25 15.55
C ASN A 38 -5.17 28.58 14.05
N ILE A 39 -5.73 29.75 13.69
CA ILE A 39 -5.81 30.21 12.30
C ILE A 39 -4.40 30.42 11.72
N ALA A 40 -3.50 31.07 12.46
CA ALA A 40 -2.13 31.31 12.01
C ALA A 40 -1.36 30.00 11.78
N ALA A 41 -1.46 29.04 12.70
CA ALA A 41 -0.81 27.73 12.56
C ALA A 41 -1.34 26.94 11.36
N ALA A 42 -2.66 26.87 11.20
CA ALA A 42 -3.30 26.19 10.07
C ALA A 42 -2.96 26.85 8.73
N LYS A 43 -2.93 28.19 8.69
CA LYS A 43 -2.54 28.96 7.51
C LYS A 43 -1.08 28.71 7.11
N ALA A 44 -0.17 28.65 8.07
CA ALA A 44 1.24 28.38 7.80
C ALA A 44 1.44 27.01 7.11
N VAL A 45 0.69 25.98 7.56
CA VAL A 45 0.73 24.65 6.93
C VAL A 45 0.11 24.68 5.53
N ALA A 46 -1.03 25.36 5.36
CA ALA A 46 -1.64 25.52 4.05
C ALA A 46 -0.74 26.26 3.05
N ASP A 47 -0.03 27.30 3.49
CA ASP A 47 0.91 28.07 2.65
C ASP A 47 2.14 27.22 2.24
N ALA A 48 2.59 26.30 3.09
CA ALA A 48 3.67 25.36 2.74
C ALA A 48 3.26 24.40 1.60
N VAL A 49 2.06 23.84 1.70
CA VAL A 49 1.50 22.88 0.73
C VAL A 49 1.00 23.57 -0.55
N ARG A 50 0.60 24.85 -0.47
CA ARG A 50 0.07 25.63 -1.61
C ARG A 50 1.01 25.65 -2.82
N THR A 51 2.32 25.63 -2.61
CA THR A 51 3.31 25.65 -3.70
C THR A 51 3.38 24.36 -4.51
N SER A 52 2.71 23.29 -4.06
CA SER A 52 2.58 22.02 -4.77
C SER A 52 1.24 21.90 -5.50
N LEU A 53 0.36 22.90 -5.43
CA LEU A 53 -0.95 22.84 -6.09
C LEU A 53 -0.87 23.11 -7.60
N GLY A 54 -1.45 22.21 -8.39
CA GLY A 54 -1.68 22.35 -9.83
C GLY A 54 -0.56 21.82 -10.72
N PRO A 55 -0.68 21.91 -12.06
CA PRO A 55 0.29 21.33 -13.01
C PRO A 55 1.69 21.95 -12.96
N LYS A 56 1.81 23.16 -12.40
CA LYS A 56 3.08 23.85 -12.16
C LYS A 56 3.51 23.80 -10.68
N GLY A 57 2.87 22.92 -9.91
CA GLY A 57 3.25 22.66 -8.53
C GLY A 57 4.67 22.12 -8.46
N MET A 58 5.40 22.54 -7.42
CA MET A 58 6.76 22.05 -7.18
C MET A 58 6.73 20.89 -6.20
N ASP A 59 7.50 19.85 -6.51
CA ASP A 59 7.68 18.71 -5.62
C ASP A 59 8.44 19.12 -4.35
N LYS A 60 8.12 18.45 -3.25
CA LYS A 60 8.77 18.64 -1.95
C LYS A 60 9.67 17.47 -1.66
N MET A 61 10.94 17.77 -1.43
CA MET A 61 11.90 16.83 -0.86
C MET A 61 11.83 16.94 0.65
N ILE A 62 11.46 15.84 1.31
CA ILE A 62 11.40 15.72 2.76
C ILE A 62 12.42 14.67 3.20
N GLN A 63 13.32 15.06 4.11
CA GLN A 63 14.28 14.17 4.72
C GLN A 63 13.79 13.78 6.12
N LYS A 64 13.65 12.49 6.37
CA LYS A 64 13.32 11.95 7.69
C LYS A 64 14.57 11.90 8.59
N ALA A 65 14.35 11.71 9.89
CA ALA A 65 15.42 11.58 10.89
C ALA A 65 16.33 10.37 10.66
N ASP A 66 15.84 9.33 9.98
CA ASP A 66 16.61 8.14 9.59
C ASP A 66 17.53 8.38 8.37
N GLY A 67 17.47 9.58 7.76
CA GLY A 67 18.23 9.93 6.56
C GLY A 67 17.55 9.51 5.25
N SER A 68 16.38 8.85 5.30
CA SER A 68 15.60 8.57 4.09
C SER A 68 15.03 9.86 3.51
N VAL A 69 15.12 9.97 2.19
CA VAL A 69 14.66 11.14 1.44
C VAL A 69 13.46 10.73 0.59
N THR A 70 12.33 11.39 0.79
CA THR A 70 11.12 11.19 -0.01
C THR A 70 10.83 12.47 -0.79
N ILE A 71 10.66 12.35 -2.11
CA ILE A 71 10.26 13.45 -2.99
C ILE A 71 8.81 13.19 -3.37
N THR A 72 7.91 14.14 -3.08
CA THR A 72 6.49 13.98 -3.42
C THR A 72 5.83 15.33 -3.70
N ASN A 73 4.82 15.30 -4.58
CA ASN A 73 3.91 16.41 -4.84
C ASN A 73 2.61 16.29 -4.03
N ASP A 74 2.30 15.07 -3.56
CA ASP A 74 1.02 14.77 -2.93
C ASP A 74 0.92 15.39 -1.53
N GLY A 75 -0.15 16.16 -1.31
CA GLY A 75 -0.40 16.89 -0.07
C GLY A 75 -0.57 15.97 1.13
N ALA A 76 -1.23 14.81 0.97
CA ALA A 76 -1.42 13.87 2.08
C ALA A 76 -0.09 13.28 2.53
N THR A 77 0.73 12.80 1.58
CA THR A 77 2.07 12.29 1.87
C THR A 77 2.99 13.36 2.46
N ILE A 78 2.95 14.60 1.94
CA ILE A 78 3.73 15.73 2.50
C ILE A 78 3.35 15.95 3.97
N LEU A 79 2.07 15.98 4.28
CA LEU A 79 1.56 16.28 5.62
C LEU A 79 1.76 15.13 6.61
N ASP A 80 1.69 13.87 6.18
CA ASP A 80 1.97 12.70 7.02
C ASP A 80 3.48 12.58 7.35
N LEU A 81 4.35 13.12 6.49
CA LEU A 81 5.80 13.13 6.69
C LEU A 81 6.30 14.30 7.54
N ILE A 82 5.57 15.41 7.59
CA ILE A 82 5.94 16.57 8.41
C ILE A 82 5.44 16.35 9.85
N ASP A 83 6.35 16.48 10.82
CA ASP A 83 5.97 16.39 12.23
C ASP A 83 5.30 17.70 12.70
N VAL A 84 3.97 17.71 12.66
CA VAL A 84 3.15 18.87 13.04
C VAL A 84 2.81 18.83 14.53
N LEU A 85 3.45 19.69 15.31
CA LEU A 85 3.23 19.78 16.77
C LEU A 85 1.89 20.44 17.16
N HIS A 86 1.42 21.42 16.38
CA HIS A 86 0.24 22.22 16.75
C HIS A 86 -1.07 21.46 16.46
N PRO A 87 -1.99 21.28 17.43
CA PRO A 87 -3.20 20.47 17.26
C PRO A 87 -4.10 20.92 16.10
N ALA A 88 -4.30 22.23 15.92
CA ALA A 88 -5.11 22.75 14.81
C ALA A 88 -4.54 22.42 13.43
N ALA A 89 -3.21 22.28 13.32
CA ALA A 89 -2.57 21.92 12.07
C ALA A 89 -2.59 20.39 11.86
N LYS A 90 -2.56 19.59 12.93
CA LYS A 90 -2.80 18.14 12.87
C LYS A 90 -4.20 17.80 12.33
N MET A 91 -5.19 18.65 12.58
CA MET A 91 -6.53 18.50 11.97
C MET A 91 -6.49 18.62 10.44
N LEU A 92 -5.61 19.46 9.87
CA LEU A 92 -5.45 19.56 8.41
C LEU A 92 -4.81 18.30 7.82
N VAL A 93 -3.89 17.66 8.55
CA VAL A 93 -3.31 16.36 8.15
C VAL A 93 -4.42 15.31 8.08
N GLN A 94 -5.27 15.23 9.11
CA GLN A 94 -6.40 14.29 9.13
C GLN A 94 -7.42 14.58 8.03
N LEU A 95 -7.68 15.86 7.73
CA LEU A 95 -8.55 16.27 6.62
C LEU A 95 -8.00 15.80 5.27
N SER A 96 -6.71 15.98 5.03
CA SER A 96 -6.05 15.51 3.80
C SER A 96 -6.10 13.99 3.68
N LYS A 97 -5.93 13.27 4.79
CA LYS A 97 -5.99 11.81 4.83
C LYS A 97 -7.40 11.26 4.61
N ALA A 98 -8.42 11.93 5.14
CA ALA A 98 -9.81 11.57 4.87
C ALA A 98 -10.15 11.75 3.38
N GLN A 99 -9.66 12.83 2.77
CA GLN A 99 -9.83 13.08 1.33
C GLN A 99 -9.14 12.00 0.48
N ASP A 100 -7.94 11.58 0.88
CA ASP A 100 -7.16 10.51 0.23
C ASP A 100 -7.93 9.18 0.22
N VAL A 101 -8.58 8.81 1.33
CA VAL A 101 -9.32 7.54 1.42
C VAL A 101 -10.64 7.56 0.64
N GLU A 102 -11.39 8.67 0.70
CA GLU A 102 -12.72 8.76 0.09
C GLU A 102 -12.66 8.98 -1.42
N ALA A 103 -11.91 10.01 -1.84
CA ALA A 103 -11.84 10.46 -3.23
C ALA A 103 -10.49 10.13 -3.90
N GLY A 104 -9.40 10.00 -3.14
CA GLY A 104 -8.05 9.73 -3.67
C GLY A 104 -7.42 10.86 -4.50
N ASP A 105 -8.13 11.97 -4.70
CA ASP A 105 -7.63 13.18 -5.35
C ASP A 105 -8.03 14.43 -4.55
N GLY A 106 -7.31 15.53 -4.77
CA GLY A 106 -7.58 16.83 -4.17
C GLY A 106 -7.07 16.99 -2.75
N THR A 107 -6.18 16.10 -2.29
CA THR A 107 -5.51 16.15 -0.97
C THR A 107 -4.86 17.52 -0.70
N THR A 108 -4.14 18.05 -1.69
CA THR A 108 -3.54 19.40 -1.63
C THR A 108 -4.60 20.50 -1.66
N SER A 109 -5.63 20.35 -2.50
CA SER A 109 -6.69 21.35 -2.69
C SER A 109 -7.51 21.57 -1.42
N VAL A 110 -7.90 20.50 -0.73
CA VAL A 110 -8.73 20.60 0.49
C VAL A 110 -8.02 21.38 1.59
N VAL A 111 -6.71 21.19 1.74
CA VAL A 111 -5.88 21.90 2.72
C VAL A 111 -5.76 23.38 2.39
N VAL A 112 -5.56 23.72 1.11
CA VAL A 112 -5.47 25.11 0.64
C VAL A 112 -6.81 25.83 0.79
N ILE A 113 -7.93 25.16 0.47
CA ILE A 113 -9.28 25.70 0.66
C ILE A 113 -9.52 25.97 2.15
N ALA A 114 -9.21 25.02 3.03
CA ALA A 114 -9.33 25.20 4.48
C ALA A 114 -8.51 26.40 4.98
N GLY A 115 -7.25 26.53 4.54
CA GLY A 115 -6.40 27.69 4.86
C GLY A 115 -6.98 29.02 4.38
N SER A 116 -7.55 29.06 3.17
CA SER A 116 -8.20 30.24 2.60
C SER A 116 -9.47 30.64 3.36
N LEU A 117 -10.31 29.66 3.74
CA LEU A 117 -11.51 29.87 4.54
C LEU A 117 -11.18 30.40 5.94
N LEU A 118 -10.12 29.89 6.57
CA LEU A 118 -9.64 30.40 7.86
C LEU A 118 -9.13 31.84 7.75
N ASN A 119 -8.43 32.20 6.67
CA ASN A 119 -8.01 33.57 6.39
C ASN A 119 -9.22 34.51 6.14
N ALA A 120 -10.28 34.02 5.48
CA ALA A 120 -11.53 34.77 5.37
C ALA A 120 -12.23 34.94 6.72
N CYS A 121 -12.24 33.90 7.55
CA CYS A 121 -12.78 33.93 8.91
C CYS A 121 -12.04 34.94 9.79
N GLU A 122 -10.72 35.04 9.70
CA GLU A 122 -9.91 36.04 10.41
C GLU A 122 -10.40 37.48 10.15
N ARG A 123 -10.74 37.79 8.89
CA ARG A 123 -11.29 39.11 8.50
C ARG A 123 -12.72 39.36 8.99
N LEU A 124 -13.51 38.32 9.21
CA LEU A 124 -14.86 38.43 9.76
C LEU A 124 -14.82 38.58 11.28
N LEU A 125 -13.91 37.88 11.94
CA LEU A 125 -13.65 38.01 13.37
C LEU A 125 -13.11 39.40 13.72
N SER A 126 -12.25 40.00 12.89
CA SER A 126 -11.76 41.36 13.11
C SER A 126 -12.85 42.44 12.99
N LYS A 127 -13.94 42.14 12.27
CA LYS A 127 -15.15 42.98 12.19
C LYS A 127 -16.11 42.78 13.39
N GLY A 128 -15.80 41.85 14.30
CA GLY A 128 -16.59 41.61 15.51
C GLY A 128 -17.77 40.64 15.35
N ILE A 129 -17.84 39.88 14.25
CA ILE A 129 -18.90 38.87 14.04
C ILE A 129 -18.68 37.69 14.99
N HIS A 130 -19.77 37.15 15.55
CA HIS A 130 -19.68 36.03 16.47
C HIS A 130 -19.25 34.74 15.74
N PRO A 131 -18.29 33.94 16.27
CA PRO A 131 -17.77 32.75 15.59
C PRO A 131 -18.84 31.73 15.17
N SER A 132 -19.88 31.55 15.99
CA SER A 132 -20.97 30.62 15.69
C SER A 132 -21.77 31.02 14.45
N GLU A 133 -21.95 32.32 14.20
CA GLU A 133 -22.65 32.80 13.01
C GLU A 133 -21.82 32.53 11.74
N ILE A 134 -20.50 32.71 11.83
CA ILE A 134 -19.58 32.37 10.73
C ILE A 134 -19.64 30.87 10.43
N SER A 135 -19.63 30.03 11.47
CA SER A 135 -19.73 28.57 11.32
C SER A 135 -21.05 28.16 10.64
N ASN A 136 -22.18 28.72 11.08
CA ASN A 136 -23.48 28.43 10.49
C ASN A 136 -23.56 28.90 9.03
N ALA A 137 -23.01 30.08 8.73
CA ALA A 137 -22.96 30.62 7.37
C ALA A 137 -22.10 29.75 6.44
N PHE A 138 -20.96 29.25 6.90
CA PHE A 138 -20.14 28.32 6.12
C PHE A 138 -20.83 26.97 5.89
N GLY A 139 -21.57 26.45 6.87
CA GLY A 139 -22.37 25.23 6.68
C GLY A 139 -23.44 25.40 5.59
N LEU A 140 -24.18 26.51 5.60
CA LEU A 140 -25.18 26.83 4.57
C LEU A 140 -24.52 27.03 3.19
N ALA A 141 -23.39 27.73 3.14
CA ALA A 141 -22.67 27.95 1.90
C ALA A 141 -22.11 26.65 1.30
N ALA A 142 -21.62 25.73 2.13
CA ALA A 142 -21.11 24.43 1.69
C ALA A 142 -22.23 23.57 1.08
N ALA A 143 -23.38 23.49 1.75
CA ALA A 143 -24.55 22.77 1.23
C ALA A 143 -25.00 23.34 -0.12
N LYS A 144 -25.12 24.67 -0.24
CA LYS A 144 -25.53 25.29 -1.51
C LYS A 144 -24.48 25.12 -2.62
N SER A 145 -23.20 25.10 -2.27
CA SER A 145 -22.12 24.88 -3.24
C SER A 145 -22.15 23.45 -3.79
N ALA A 146 -22.46 22.44 -2.96
CA ALA A 146 -22.62 21.06 -3.41
C ALA A 146 -23.75 20.94 -4.46
N GLU A 147 -24.92 21.52 -4.19
CA GLU A 147 -26.04 21.55 -5.15
C GLU A 147 -25.64 22.19 -6.51
N ILE A 148 -24.83 23.25 -6.47
CA ILE A 148 -24.36 23.92 -7.69
C ILE A 148 -23.37 23.03 -8.46
N LEU A 149 -22.48 22.33 -7.75
CA LEU A 149 -21.51 21.42 -8.38
C LEU A 149 -22.21 20.22 -9.03
N GLU A 150 -23.24 19.67 -8.40
CA GLU A 150 -24.09 18.61 -8.97
C GLU A 150 -24.86 19.09 -10.19
N ALA A 151 -25.39 20.32 -10.18
CA ALA A 151 -26.07 20.88 -11.35
C ALA A 151 -25.12 21.19 -12.53
N MET A 152 -23.82 21.35 -12.25
CA MET A 152 -22.79 21.61 -13.26
C MET A 152 -22.09 20.33 -13.75
N SER A 153 -22.26 19.20 -13.06
CA SER A 153 -21.58 17.96 -13.43
C SER A 153 -22.16 17.40 -14.73
N THR A 154 -21.28 16.87 -15.57
CA THR A 154 -21.66 16.16 -16.79
C THR A 154 -21.53 14.67 -16.51
N PRO A 155 -22.62 13.89 -16.54
CA PRO A 155 -22.55 12.44 -16.36
C PRO A 155 -21.79 11.81 -17.53
N ILE A 156 -20.95 10.83 -17.25
CA ILE A 156 -20.11 10.13 -18.22
C ILE A 156 -20.51 8.65 -18.19
N GLU A 157 -20.68 8.04 -19.35
CA GLU A 157 -20.92 6.59 -19.43
C GLU A 157 -19.62 5.82 -19.31
N LEU A 158 -19.63 4.70 -18.57
CA LEU A 158 -18.46 3.84 -18.36
C LEU A 158 -17.91 3.20 -19.66
N SER A 159 -18.72 3.15 -20.71
CA SER A 159 -18.31 2.70 -22.05
C SER A 159 -17.41 3.69 -22.77
N ASP A 160 -17.37 4.96 -22.36
CA ASP A 160 -16.52 5.97 -22.98
C ASP A 160 -15.08 5.91 -22.44
N ARG A 161 -14.30 5.05 -23.06
CA ARG A 161 -12.87 4.90 -22.75
C ARG A 161 -12.07 6.18 -23.01
N GLU A 162 -12.44 7.00 -23.99
CA GLU A 162 -11.65 8.20 -24.34
C GLU A 162 -11.80 9.29 -23.27
N GLU A 163 -13.00 9.49 -22.74
CA GLU A 163 -13.24 10.44 -21.65
C GLU A 163 -12.55 10.01 -20.35
N LEU A 164 -12.57 8.71 -20.01
CA LEU A 164 -11.83 8.17 -18.86
C LEU A 164 -10.32 8.39 -19.00
N ILE A 165 -9.77 8.15 -20.19
CA ILE A 165 -8.33 8.40 -20.46
C ILE A 165 -8.01 9.88 -20.33
N LYS A 166 -8.85 10.77 -20.87
CA LYS A 166 -8.65 12.22 -20.77
C LYS A 166 -8.64 12.68 -19.32
N SER A 167 -9.50 12.11 -18.47
CA SER A 167 -9.53 12.41 -17.04
C SER A 167 -8.28 11.91 -16.32
N ALA A 168 -7.90 10.65 -16.54
CA ALA A 168 -6.68 10.07 -15.98
C ALA A 168 -5.41 10.86 -16.38
N LYS A 169 -5.31 11.30 -17.64
CA LYS A 169 -4.23 12.19 -18.11
C LYS A 169 -4.19 13.52 -17.36
N THR A 170 -5.36 14.12 -17.13
CA THR A 170 -5.45 15.41 -16.41
C THR A 170 -4.92 15.30 -14.99
N SER A 171 -5.25 14.20 -14.31
CA SER A 171 -4.79 13.88 -12.96
C SER A 171 -3.27 13.62 -12.89
N LEU A 172 -2.70 12.94 -13.89
CA LEU A 172 -1.26 12.65 -13.95
C LEU A 172 -0.38 13.85 -14.31
N ASN A 173 -0.93 14.87 -14.98
CA ASN A 173 -0.17 16.01 -15.51
C ASN A 173 0.53 16.88 -14.45
N SER A 174 0.10 16.83 -13.19
CA SER A 174 0.76 17.57 -12.09
C SER A 174 1.93 16.82 -11.45
N LYS A 175 2.17 15.56 -11.85
CA LYS A 175 3.21 14.71 -11.29
C LYS A 175 4.43 14.65 -12.20
N VAL A 176 5.54 14.15 -11.65
CA VAL A 176 6.79 13.85 -12.38
C VAL A 176 6.54 12.99 -13.63
N VAL A 177 5.47 12.20 -13.61
CA VAL A 177 5.11 11.25 -14.67
C VAL A 177 4.27 11.90 -15.79
N SER A 178 4.08 13.22 -15.77
CA SER A 178 3.33 13.97 -16.78
C SER A 178 3.82 13.74 -18.21
N LEU A 179 5.14 13.57 -18.41
CA LEU A 179 5.73 13.26 -19.72
C LEU A 179 5.29 11.90 -20.28
N TYR A 180 4.90 10.97 -19.41
CA TYR A 180 4.49 9.60 -19.76
C TYR A 180 2.99 9.37 -19.48
N ALA A 181 2.21 10.45 -19.30
CA ALA A 181 0.77 10.33 -19.06
C ALA A 181 0.05 9.66 -20.23
N ASP A 182 0.57 9.79 -21.46
CA ASP A 182 0.00 9.18 -22.66
C ASP A 182 0.10 7.66 -22.69
N THR A 183 1.15 7.07 -22.11
CA THR A 183 1.33 5.62 -22.03
C THR A 183 0.64 5.03 -20.81
N ILE A 184 0.69 5.73 -19.67
CA ILE A 184 0.16 5.22 -18.39
C ILE A 184 -1.35 5.36 -18.29
N ALA A 185 -1.94 6.46 -18.78
CA ALA A 185 -3.39 6.68 -18.63
C ALA A 185 -4.24 5.57 -19.28
N PRO A 186 -3.96 5.10 -20.51
CA PRO A 186 -4.65 3.95 -21.09
C PRO A 186 -4.51 2.70 -20.24
N ILE A 187 -3.31 2.42 -19.72
CA ILE A 187 -3.07 1.22 -18.91
C ILE A 187 -3.90 1.25 -17.61
N VAL A 188 -3.95 2.41 -16.95
CA VAL A 188 -4.74 2.57 -15.72
C VAL A 188 -6.22 2.39 -16.00
N VAL A 189 -6.74 2.98 -17.07
CA VAL A 189 -8.15 2.83 -17.45
C VAL A 189 -8.46 1.37 -17.79
N ASP A 190 -7.59 0.69 -18.54
CA ASP A 190 -7.78 -0.73 -18.88
C ASP A 190 -7.72 -1.62 -17.63
N ALA A 191 -6.83 -1.34 -16.66
CA ALA A 191 -6.76 -2.08 -15.41
C ALA A 191 -8.02 -1.90 -14.57
N VAL A 192 -8.53 -0.67 -14.47
CA VAL A 192 -9.73 -0.38 -13.67
C VAL A 192 -11.00 -0.92 -14.34
N LEU A 193 -11.13 -0.82 -15.67
CA LEU A 193 -12.26 -1.39 -16.41
C LEU A 193 -12.35 -2.91 -16.29
N LYS A 194 -11.22 -3.61 -16.16
CA LYS A 194 -11.18 -5.07 -15.97
C LYS A 194 -11.55 -5.52 -14.55
N VAL A 195 -11.36 -4.67 -13.56
CA VAL A 195 -11.73 -4.95 -12.15
C VAL A 195 -13.13 -4.43 -11.81
N ALA A 196 -13.63 -3.47 -12.58
CA ALA A 196 -14.96 -2.92 -12.40
C ALA A 196 -16.03 -3.99 -12.63
N ASP A 197 -16.76 -4.33 -11.57
CA ASP A 197 -17.95 -5.13 -11.68
C ASP A 197 -19.08 -4.27 -12.28
N GLN A 198 -19.61 -4.72 -13.43
CA GLN A 198 -20.62 -3.98 -14.19
C GLN A 198 -21.94 -3.84 -13.43
N GLU A 199 -22.21 -4.72 -12.46
CA GLU A 199 -23.46 -4.71 -11.70
C GLU A 199 -23.40 -3.86 -10.43
N ALA A 200 -22.23 -3.76 -9.80
CA ALA A 200 -22.05 -3.07 -8.52
C ALA A 200 -21.43 -1.68 -8.65
N CYS A 201 -20.83 -1.32 -9.79
CA CYS A 201 -20.05 -0.09 -10.01
C CYS A 201 -18.96 0.19 -8.94
N THR A 202 -18.68 -0.78 -8.06
CA THR A 202 -17.69 -0.67 -7.00
C THR A 202 -16.40 -1.33 -7.43
N VAL A 203 -15.32 -0.56 -7.47
CA VAL A 203 -13.97 -1.07 -7.71
C VAL A 203 -13.25 -1.23 -6.37
N ASP A 204 -12.73 -2.43 -6.10
CA ASP A 204 -11.75 -2.66 -5.04
C ASP A 204 -10.34 -2.46 -5.60
N LEU A 205 -9.61 -1.47 -5.07
CA LEU A 205 -8.22 -1.22 -5.48
C LEU A 205 -7.26 -2.28 -4.97
N ASN A 206 -7.64 -3.10 -3.99
CA ASN A 206 -6.79 -4.21 -3.54
C ASN A 206 -6.66 -5.30 -4.61
N ASP A 207 -7.63 -5.38 -5.52
CA ASP A 207 -7.57 -6.21 -6.70
C ASP A 207 -6.71 -5.57 -7.81
N ILE A 208 -6.14 -4.37 -7.59
CA ILE A 208 -5.04 -3.77 -8.38
C ILE A 208 -3.73 -3.61 -7.57
N LYS A 209 -2.65 -4.31 -7.92
CA LYS A 209 -1.35 -4.32 -7.21
C LYS A 209 -0.36 -3.78 -8.17
N LEU A 210 0.67 -3.22 -7.58
CA LEU A 210 1.75 -2.58 -8.30
C LEU A 210 3.02 -3.25 -7.81
N ILE A 211 3.79 -3.79 -8.73
CA ILE A 211 5.07 -4.42 -8.42
C ILE A 211 6.14 -3.52 -8.99
N GLN A 212 6.88 -2.88 -8.09
CA GLN A 212 7.97 -2.00 -8.48
C GLN A 212 9.26 -2.78 -8.60
N LYS A 213 9.94 -2.60 -9.73
CA LYS A 213 11.31 -3.02 -9.94
C LYS A 213 12.17 -1.79 -10.15
N LEU A 214 13.39 -1.90 -9.65
CA LEU A 214 14.38 -0.84 -9.75
C LEU A 214 15.01 -0.79 -11.16
N ASP A 215 14.84 -1.85 -11.96
CA ASP A 215 15.39 -1.97 -13.30
C ASP A 215 14.33 -1.56 -14.35
N GLY A 216 14.73 -0.72 -15.31
CA GLY A 216 13.90 -0.29 -16.44
C GLY A 216 13.63 1.22 -16.48
N THR A 217 12.95 1.66 -17.53
CA THR A 217 12.41 3.01 -17.66
C THR A 217 10.90 3.01 -17.43
N ILE A 218 10.31 4.19 -17.20
CA ILE A 218 8.85 4.33 -17.01
C ILE A 218 8.09 3.89 -18.29
N GLU A 219 8.72 4.00 -19.46
CA GLU A 219 8.13 3.58 -20.74
C GLU A 219 7.98 2.06 -20.87
N ASP A 220 8.81 1.28 -20.16
CA ASP A 220 8.78 -0.19 -20.17
C ASP A 220 7.61 -0.77 -19.35
N THR A 221 6.73 0.10 -18.89
CA THR A 221 5.57 -0.28 -18.10
C THR A 221 4.52 -0.92 -18.97
N GLU A 222 4.16 -2.16 -18.63
CA GLU A 222 3.10 -2.90 -19.30
C GLU A 222 2.04 -3.36 -18.30
N LEU A 223 0.82 -3.54 -18.80
CA LEU A 223 -0.22 -4.29 -18.10
C LEU A 223 -0.01 -5.77 -18.42
N VAL A 224 0.17 -6.60 -17.40
CA VAL A 224 0.23 -8.05 -17.58
C VAL A 224 -1.14 -8.64 -17.30
N ASP A 225 -1.64 -9.47 -18.22
CA ASP A 225 -2.85 -10.26 -18.00
C ASP A 225 -2.48 -11.53 -17.23
N GLY A 226 -2.51 -11.45 -15.90
CA GLY A 226 -2.25 -12.58 -15.01
C GLY A 226 -1.69 -12.17 -13.64
N VAL A 227 -1.12 -13.12 -12.89
CA VAL A 227 -0.46 -12.84 -11.61
C VAL A 227 1.04 -12.74 -11.81
N VAL A 228 1.61 -11.65 -11.31
CA VAL A 228 3.06 -11.46 -11.26
C VAL A 228 3.56 -11.65 -9.82
N ILE A 229 4.60 -12.46 -9.64
CA ILE A 229 5.21 -12.69 -8.34
C ILE A 229 6.66 -12.20 -8.37
N ASP A 230 6.99 -11.30 -7.44
CA ASP A 230 8.37 -10.86 -7.19
C ASP A 230 9.15 -11.87 -6.34
N LYS A 231 9.26 -13.09 -6.88
CA LYS A 231 10.10 -14.16 -6.37
C LYS A 231 10.66 -14.94 -7.54
N HIS A 232 11.85 -15.49 -7.34
CA HIS A 232 12.50 -16.36 -8.31
C HIS A 232 12.12 -17.82 -8.06
N PHE A 233 12.23 -18.65 -9.09
CA PHE A 233 12.18 -20.08 -8.87
C PHE A 233 13.37 -20.52 -8.03
N SER A 234 13.10 -21.41 -7.07
CA SER A 234 14.15 -21.98 -6.23
C SER A 234 14.92 -23.05 -7.01
N HIS A 235 15.88 -22.61 -7.81
CA HIS A 235 16.75 -23.49 -8.59
C HIS A 235 17.91 -24.02 -7.76
N LEU A 236 18.08 -25.34 -7.72
CA LEU A 236 19.39 -25.95 -7.52
C LEU A 236 19.97 -26.48 -8.84
N MET A 237 19.14 -26.93 -9.80
CA MET A 237 19.59 -27.70 -10.99
C MET A 237 18.63 -27.65 -12.21
N SER A 238 17.65 -26.73 -12.31
CA SER A 238 16.67 -26.75 -13.40
C SER A 238 16.91 -25.59 -14.39
N ASN A 239 17.15 -25.90 -15.67
CA ASN A 239 17.25 -24.93 -16.78
C ASN A 239 15.88 -24.60 -17.40
N ARG A 240 14.79 -24.67 -16.62
CA ARG A 240 13.45 -24.43 -17.15
C ARG A 240 12.89 -23.15 -16.59
N ASP A 241 13.09 -22.11 -17.38
CA ASP A 241 12.52 -20.79 -17.14
C ASP A 241 11.03 -20.76 -17.52
N SER A 242 10.50 -21.74 -18.26
CA SER A 242 9.07 -21.79 -18.62
C SER A 242 8.43 -23.17 -18.44
N GLN A 243 7.14 -23.16 -18.15
CA GLN A 243 6.29 -24.34 -18.05
C GLN A 243 4.91 -24.06 -18.63
N ASP A 244 4.56 -24.81 -19.68
CA ASP A 244 3.25 -24.74 -20.33
C ASP A 244 2.23 -25.67 -19.63
N ASN A 245 0.95 -25.29 -19.64
CA ASN A 245 -0.18 -25.95 -18.99
C ASN A 245 0.13 -26.34 -17.53
N ALA A 246 0.42 -25.33 -16.71
CA ALA A 246 0.77 -25.47 -15.32
C ALA A 246 -0.47 -25.60 -14.44
N LYS A 247 -0.52 -26.66 -13.62
CA LYS A 247 -1.36 -26.71 -12.43
C LYS A 247 -0.62 -26.06 -11.27
N ILE A 248 -1.18 -24.97 -10.75
CA ILE A 248 -0.62 -24.17 -9.66
C ILE A 248 -1.33 -24.54 -8.36
N ALA A 249 -0.55 -24.82 -7.33
CA ALA A 249 -1.08 -25.03 -5.97
C ALA A 249 -0.39 -24.09 -4.98
N LEU A 250 -1.18 -23.51 -4.08
CA LEU A 250 -0.69 -22.69 -2.98
C LEU A 250 -0.77 -23.48 -1.67
N VAL A 251 0.39 -23.71 -1.05
CA VAL A 251 0.54 -24.50 0.17
C VAL A 251 1.09 -23.62 1.30
N GLN A 252 0.36 -23.62 2.41
CA GLN A 252 0.74 -22.95 3.65
C GLN A 252 1.63 -23.84 4.52
N PHE A 253 1.58 -25.17 4.31
CA PHE A 253 2.42 -26.14 4.99
C PHE A 253 3.90 -26.03 4.61
N CYS A 254 4.79 -26.25 5.58
CA CYS A 254 6.24 -26.28 5.36
C CYS A 254 6.71 -27.64 4.83
N LEU A 255 7.50 -27.65 3.76
CA LEU A 255 8.18 -28.83 3.20
C LEU A 255 9.55 -29.05 3.86
N SER A 256 9.56 -29.24 5.18
CA SER A 256 10.77 -29.48 5.97
C SER A 256 10.73 -30.83 6.68
N ALA A 257 11.87 -31.20 7.28
CA ALA A 257 11.92 -32.30 8.24
C ALA A 257 10.88 -32.10 9.36
N PRO A 258 10.33 -33.19 9.94
CA PRO A 258 9.28 -33.11 10.94
C PRO A 258 9.85 -32.43 12.19
N LYS A 259 9.37 -31.21 12.44
CA LYS A 259 9.60 -30.49 13.70
C LYS A 259 8.29 -30.46 14.46
N THR A 260 8.37 -30.59 15.77
CA THR A 260 7.25 -30.34 16.67
C THR A 260 7.24 -28.88 17.11
N ASP A 261 6.08 -28.37 17.51
CA ASP A 261 5.98 -27.02 18.06
C ASP A 261 6.54 -26.93 19.49
N LEU A 262 6.66 -28.09 20.14
CA LEU A 262 7.31 -28.25 21.45
C LEU A 262 8.79 -28.60 21.27
N ASP A 263 9.59 -28.21 22.27
CA ASP A 263 11.00 -28.57 22.38
C ASP A 263 11.16 -30.10 22.44
N ASN A 264 11.60 -30.67 21.33
CA ASN A 264 11.87 -32.09 21.20
C ASN A 264 13.37 -32.33 21.05
N GLN A 265 13.89 -33.30 21.80
CA GLN A 265 15.26 -33.78 21.67
C GLN A 265 15.26 -35.21 21.16
N VAL A 266 15.97 -35.43 20.05
CA VAL A 266 16.20 -36.78 19.52
C VAL A 266 17.50 -37.30 20.12
N VAL A 267 17.40 -38.20 21.10
CA VAL A 267 18.57 -38.83 21.74
C VAL A 267 19.00 -40.02 20.88
N ILE A 268 20.22 -39.95 20.32
CA ILE A 268 20.81 -41.02 19.52
C ILE A 268 21.78 -41.81 20.41
N SER A 269 21.45 -43.06 20.71
CA SER A 269 22.29 -43.92 21.57
C SER A 269 23.34 -44.70 20.79
N ASP A 270 23.03 -45.10 19.55
CA ASP A 270 23.91 -45.90 18.71
C ASP A 270 24.23 -45.21 17.37
N TYR A 271 25.44 -45.43 16.85
CA TYR A 271 25.83 -44.97 15.51
C TYR A 271 24.90 -45.51 14.41
N SER A 272 24.37 -46.73 14.55
CA SER A 272 23.44 -47.31 13.58
C SER A 272 22.07 -46.62 13.56
N GLN A 273 21.67 -45.98 14.66
CA GLN A 273 20.42 -45.22 14.76
C GLN A 273 20.53 -43.89 14.03
N MET A 274 21.72 -43.28 13.98
CA MET A 274 21.96 -42.04 13.22
C MET A 274 21.59 -42.20 11.74
N ASP A 275 22.03 -43.29 11.11
CA ASP A 275 21.69 -43.59 9.71
C ASP A 275 20.19 -43.85 9.49
N ARG A 276 19.50 -44.40 10.49
CA ARG A 276 18.05 -44.63 10.42
C ARG A 276 17.29 -43.32 10.46
N VAL A 277 17.64 -42.41 11.38
CA VAL A 277 17.02 -41.09 11.50
C VAL A 277 17.17 -40.30 10.20
N LEU A 278 18.37 -40.25 9.62
CA LEU A 278 18.62 -39.55 8.35
C LEU A 278 17.81 -40.16 7.18
N LYS A 279 17.61 -41.49 7.17
CA LYS A 279 16.77 -42.16 6.17
C LYS A 279 15.29 -41.87 6.38
N GLU A 280 14.81 -41.83 7.62
CA GLU A 280 13.42 -41.50 7.93
C GLU A 280 13.08 -40.05 7.57
N GLU A 281 13.95 -39.09 7.89
CA GLU A 281 13.76 -37.68 7.49
C GLU A 281 13.66 -37.54 5.95
N ARG A 282 14.58 -38.20 5.22
CA ARG A 282 14.53 -38.22 3.76
C ARG A 282 13.28 -38.88 3.21
N ASN A 283 12.85 -39.99 3.80
CA ASN A 283 11.64 -40.71 3.39
C ASN A 283 10.38 -39.89 3.67
N TYR A 284 10.33 -39.16 4.79
CA TYR A 284 9.24 -38.25 5.13
C TYR A 284 9.09 -37.17 4.06
N ILE A 285 10.17 -36.45 3.74
CA ILE A 285 10.17 -35.42 2.70
C ILE A 285 9.81 -36.03 1.33
N MET A 286 10.38 -37.19 1.00
CA MET A 286 10.08 -37.89 -0.26
C MET A 286 8.59 -38.27 -0.37
N ASN A 287 7.96 -38.70 0.72
CA ASN A 287 6.53 -39.04 0.73
C ASN A 287 5.65 -37.81 0.50
N LEU A 288 6.00 -36.67 1.08
CA LEU A 288 5.33 -35.39 0.80
C LEU A 288 5.45 -35.00 -0.67
N CYS A 289 6.66 -35.04 -1.25
CA CYS A 289 6.87 -34.73 -2.67
C CYS A 289 6.11 -35.70 -3.59
N LYS A 290 6.03 -37.00 -3.24
CA LYS A 290 5.25 -37.99 -3.99
C LYS A 290 3.75 -37.67 -3.97
N LYS A 291 3.19 -37.19 -2.86
CA LYS A 291 1.78 -36.76 -2.78
C LYS A 291 1.53 -35.58 -3.73
N ILE A 292 2.43 -34.59 -3.73
CA ILE A 292 2.37 -33.44 -4.66
C ILE A 292 2.46 -33.87 -6.13
N LYS A 293 3.28 -34.89 -6.43
CA LYS A 293 3.34 -35.40 -7.80
C LYS A 293 2.09 -36.16 -8.21
N LYS A 294 1.47 -36.91 -7.28
CA LYS A 294 0.24 -37.67 -7.53
C LYS A 294 -0.95 -36.78 -7.86
N SER A 295 -1.04 -35.60 -7.23
CA SER A 295 -2.10 -34.63 -7.54
C SER A 295 -1.91 -33.95 -8.91
N GLY A 296 -0.75 -34.13 -9.55
CA GLY A 296 -0.45 -33.56 -10.87
C GLY A 296 -0.01 -32.10 -10.82
N CYS A 297 0.41 -31.61 -9.65
CA CYS A 297 0.92 -30.26 -9.48
C CYS A 297 2.19 -30.04 -10.31
N ASN A 298 2.25 -28.89 -11.00
CA ASN A 298 3.37 -28.50 -11.85
C ASN A 298 4.14 -27.32 -11.25
N VAL A 299 3.42 -26.35 -10.67
CA VAL A 299 3.99 -25.17 -9.99
C VAL A 299 3.48 -25.12 -8.57
N LEU A 300 4.40 -25.01 -7.61
CA LEU A 300 4.11 -24.98 -6.19
C LEU A 300 4.49 -23.62 -5.59
N LEU A 301 3.50 -22.97 -5.00
CA LEU A 301 3.63 -21.71 -4.29
C LEU A 301 3.63 -22.00 -2.79
N VAL A 302 4.72 -21.68 -2.09
CA VAL A 302 4.86 -21.95 -0.65
C VAL A 302 4.88 -20.65 0.15
N GLN A 303 3.99 -20.56 1.13
CA GLN A 303 3.94 -19.42 2.04
C GLN A 303 5.22 -19.32 2.88
N LYS A 304 5.67 -18.09 3.15
CA LYS A 304 6.76 -17.83 4.08
C LYS A 304 6.35 -18.25 5.49
N SER A 305 7.12 -19.17 6.07
CA SER A 305 7.01 -19.50 7.48
C SER A 305 8.13 -18.80 8.25
N ILE A 306 7.77 -18.12 9.34
CA ILE A 306 8.73 -17.50 10.27
C ILE A 306 9.15 -18.46 11.38
N LEU A 307 8.32 -19.45 11.68
CA LEU A 307 8.54 -20.40 12.77
C LEU A 307 9.54 -21.47 12.36
N ARG A 308 9.50 -21.85 11.08
CA ARG A 308 10.26 -22.98 10.54
C ARG A 308 10.69 -22.68 9.11
N GLU A 309 11.65 -23.46 8.64
CA GLU A 309 12.06 -23.42 7.24
C GLU A 309 10.90 -23.87 6.34
N ALA A 310 10.46 -23.00 5.43
CA ALA A 310 9.31 -23.26 4.57
C ALA A 310 9.56 -24.40 3.57
N VAL A 311 10.77 -24.50 3.01
CA VAL A 311 11.17 -25.56 2.08
C VAL A 311 12.62 -25.92 2.34
N SER A 312 12.90 -27.18 2.64
CA SER A 312 14.27 -27.69 2.80
C SER A 312 14.95 -27.94 1.44
N ASP A 313 16.28 -27.79 1.39
CA ASP A 313 17.08 -28.09 0.18
C ASP A 313 16.89 -29.52 -0.34
N GLN A 314 16.68 -30.49 0.55
CA GLN A 314 16.36 -31.87 0.14
C GLN A 314 15.01 -31.96 -0.59
N ALA A 315 14.02 -31.20 -0.13
CA ALA A 315 12.71 -31.14 -0.78
C ALA A 315 12.82 -30.50 -2.17
N LEU A 316 13.59 -29.40 -2.29
CA LEU A 316 13.89 -28.77 -3.58
C LEU A 316 14.56 -29.75 -4.55
N HIS A 317 15.53 -30.55 -4.08
CA HIS A 317 16.19 -31.55 -4.91
C HIS A 317 15.19 -32.60 -5.45
N PHE A 318 14.29 -33.11 -4.59
CA PHE A 318 13.28 -34.08 -5.01
C PHE A 318 12.23 -33.50 -5.97
N LEU A 319 11.75 -32.28 -5.70
CA LEU A 319 10.78 -31.60 -6.56
C LEU A 319 11.36 -31.28 -7.94
N ASN A 320 12.63 -30.86 -8.00
CA ASN A 320 13.35 -30.68 -9.26
C ASN A 320 13.44 -31.97 -10.08
N LYS A 321 13.75 -33.10 -9.43
CA LYS A 321 13.76 -34.41 -10.10
C LYS A 321 12.39 -34.84 -10.62
N MET A 322 11.31 -34.41 -9.95
CA MET A 322 9.92 -34.65 -10.35
C MET A 322 9.37 -33.63 -11.38
N LYS A 323 10.20 -32.67 -11.81
CA LYS A 323 9.85 -31.58 -12.74
C LYS A 323 8.73 -30.67 -12.20
N ILE A 324 8.81 -30.28 -10.93
CA ILE A 324 7.89 -29.34 -10.28
C ILE A 324 8.67 -28.08 -9.94
N ASN A 325 8.20 -26.93 -10.42
CA ASN A 325 8.79 -25.65 -10.12
C ASN A 325 8.25 -25.12 -8.78
N VAL A 326 9.13 -24.58 -7.93
CA VAL A 326 8.77 -24.14 -6.57
C VAL A 326 9.14 -22.68 -6.37
N VAL A 327 8.17 -21.91 -5.90
CA VAL A 327 8.35 -20.53 -5.45
C VAL A 327 8.20 -20.51 -3.94
N LYS A 328 9.25 -20.09 -3.24
CA LYS A 328 9.25 -20.01 -1.77
C LYS A 328 9.08 -18.57 -1.30
N ASN A 329 8.70 -18.43 -0.04
CA ASN A 329 8.64 -17.16 0.69
C ASN A 329 7.58 -16.18 0.16
N ILE A 330 6.38 -16.67 -0.15
CA ILE A 330 5.23 -15.81 -0.45
C ILE A 330 4.75 -15.17 0.84
N GLU A 331 4.53 -13.87 0.82
CA GLU A 331 4.03 -13.12 1.98
C GLU A 331 2.57 -13.45 2.25
N ARG A 332 2.16 -13.42 3.52
CA ARG A 332 0.79 -13.75 3.93
C ARG A 332 -0.23 -12.83 3.26
N ASP A 333 0.08 -11.54 3.19
CA ASP A 333 -0.81 -10.53 2.61
C ASP A 333 -1.01 -10.75 1.10
N GLN A 334 -0.11 -11.48 0.45
CA GLN A 334 -0.21 -11.82 -0.97
C GLN A 334 -1.02 -13.09 -1.24
N VAL A 335 -1.27 -13.92 -0.22
CA VAL A 335 -1.96 -15.20 -0.42
C VAL A 335 -3.39 -14.98 -0.86
N ASP A 336 -4.14 -14.11 -0.18
CA ASP A 336 -5.55 -13.85 -0.51
C ASP A 336 -5.68 -13.29 -1.93
N PHE A 337 -4.77 -12.40 -2.31
CA PHE A 337 -4.70 -11.86 -3.67
C PHE A 337 -4.46 -12.96 -4.71
N ILE A 338 -3.41 -13.78 -4.54
CA ILE A 338 -3.07 -14.87 -5.46
C ILE A 338 -4.23 -15.89 -5.56
N CYS A 339 -4.90 -16.17 -4.44
CA CYS A 339 -6.03 -17.09 -4.41
C CYS A 339 -7.24 -16.58 -5.19
N ARG A 340 -7.57 -15.29 -5.07
CA ARG A 340 -8.62 -14.66 -5.88
C ARG A 340 -8.25 -14.65 -7.36
N SER A 341 -7.05 -14.23 -7.70
CA SER A 341 -6.63 -14.09 -9.10
C SER A 341 -6.43 -15.39 -9.85
N LEU A 342 -5.96 -16.45 -9.16
CA LEU A 342 -5.77 -17.75 -9.79
C LEU A 342 -7.01 -18.65 -9.66
N GLY A 343 -7.99 -18.28 -8.83
CA GLY A 343 -9.10 -19.17 -8.46
C GLY A 343 -8.66 -20.40 -7.63
N CYS A 344 -7.51 -20.34 -6.95
CA CYS A 344 -7.04 -21.45 -6.12
C CYS A 344 -7.41 -21.28 -4.65
N ARG A 345 -7.75 -22.38 -3.97
CA ARG A 345 -7.96 -22.36 -2.51
C ARG A 345 -6.62 -22.63 -1.80
N PRO A 346 -6.27 -21.85 -0.76
CA PRO A 346 -5.04 -22.05 -0.02
C PRO A 346 -5.09 -23.38 0.75
N ILE A 347 -4.04 -24.17 0.65
CA ILE A 347 -3.98 -25.52 1.24
C ILE A 347 -3.17 -25.49 2.53
N ALA A 348 -3.81 -25.85 3.64
CA ALA A 348 -3.18 -25.89 4.95
C ALA A 348 -2.24 -27.11 5.12
N HIS A 349 -2.62 -28.27 4.56
CA HIS A 349 -1.84 -29.51 4.61
C HIS A 349 -1.77 -30.22 3.26
N ILE A 350 -0.65 -30.87 2.99
CA ILE A 350 -0.38 -31.55 1.70
C ILE A 350 -1.36 -32.70 1.42
N ASP A 351 -2.03 -33.21 2.44
CA ASP A 351 -3.01 -34.30 2.31
C ASP A 351 -4.33 -33.82 1.69
N ASP A 352 -4.64 -32.53 1.81
CA ASP A 352 -5.83 -31.91 1.22
C ASP A 352 -5.60 -31.45 -0.23
N LEU A 353 -4.46 -31.83 -0.82
CA LEU A 353 -4.06 -31.46 -2.18
C LEU A 353 -4.82 -32.31 -3.20
N THR A 354 -6.03 -31.89 -3.53
CA THR A 354 -6.85 -32.45 -4.62
C THR A 354 -6.68 -31.62 -5.90
N PRO A 355 -6.94 -32.22 -7.09
CA PRO A 355 -6.86 -31.49 -8.35
C PRO A 355 -7.90 -30.36 -8.45
N ASP A 356 -9.02 -30.45 -7.72
CA ASP A 356 -10.11 -29.46 -7.75
C ASP A 356 -9.73 -28.14 -7.06
N VAL A 357 -8.73 -28.17 -6.18
CA VAL A 357 -8.25 -27.00 -5.43
C VAL A 357 -7.16 -26.25 -6.20
N MET A 358 -6.63 -26.84 -7.26
CA MET A 358 -5.56 -26.27 -8.06
C MET A 358 -6.09 -25.32 -9.13
N ALA A 359 -5.32 -24.27 -9.37
CA ALA A 359 -5.53 -23.39 -10.52
C ALA A 359 -4.86 -23.96 -11.77
N THR A 360 -5.41 -23.64 -12.93
CA THR A 360 -4.82 -23.91 -14.25
C THR A 360 -4.31 -22.63 -14.86
N ALA A 361 -3.08 -22.65 -15.37
CA ALA A 361 -2.47 -21.55 -16.13
C ALA A 361 -1.80 -22.13 -17.39
N ASP A 362 -1.89 -21.47 -18.54
CA ASP A 362 -1.33 -22.05 -19.77
C ASP A 362 0.17 -21.88 -19.84
N ARG A 363 0.71 -20.83 -19.23
CA ARG A 363 2.15 -20.62 -19.24
C ARG A 363 2.60 -19.90 -18.00
N VAL A 364 3.50 -20.53 -17.26
CA VAL A 364 4.24 -19.90 -16.17
C VAL A 364 5.69 -19.79 -16.58
N GLU A 365 6.19 -18.56 -16.67
CA GLU A 365 7.57 -18.29 -17.06
C GLU A 365 8.26 -17.32 -16.10
N GLU A 366 9.57 -17.52 -15.95
CA GLU A 366 10.48 -16.66 -15.23
C GLU A 366 11.16 -15.72 -16.23
N VAL A 367 10.62 -14.51 -16.34
CA VAL A 367 11.20 -13.45 -17.18
C VAL A 367 12.25 -12.69 -16.38
N SER A 368 13.50 -12.75 -16.83
CA SER A 368 14.58 -11.91 -16.28
C SER A 368 14.48 -10.51 -16.87
N THR A 369 14.04 -9.53 -16.09
CA THR A 369 14.09 -8.11 -16.47
C THR A 369 15.30 -7.50 -15.78
N GLY A 370 16.38 -7.31 -16.56
CA GLY A 370 17.65 -6.82 -16.01
C GLY A 370 18.31 -7.81 -15.03
N SER A 371 18.57 -7.35 -13.80
CA SER A 371 19.24 -8.11 -12.74
C SER A 371 18.29 -8.97 -11.89
N THR A 372 16.98 -8.81 -12.07
CA THR A 372 15.95 -9.50 -11.27
C THR A 372 15.03 -10.34 -12.13
N LYS A 373 14.73 -11.56 -11.67
CA LYS A 373 13.78 -12.45 -12.35
C LYS A 373 12.36 -12.31 -11.79
N ILE A 374 11.36 -12.42 -12.66
CA ILE A 374 9.96 -12.22 -12.33
C ILE A 374 9.19 -13.41 -12.86
N LEU A 375 8.27 -13.93 -12.08
CA LEU A 375 7.37 -14.98 -12.54
C LEU A 375 6.12 -14.34 -13.15
N LYS A 376 5.94 -14.53 -14.46
CA LYS A 376 4.71 -14.21 -15.19
C LYS A 376 3.94 -15.50 -15.44
N GLY A 377 2.72 -15.58 -14.93
CA GLY A 377 1.77 -16.63 -15.29
C GLY A 377 0.68 -16.06 -16.21
N MET A 378 0.65 -16.47 -17.48
CA MET A 378 -0.49 -16.24 -18.37
C MET A 378 -1.55 -17.31 -18.07
N ILE A 379 -2.77 -16.87 -17.78
CA ILE A 379 -3.97 -17.72 -17.68
C ILE A 379 -4.89 -17.34 -18.83
N THR A 380 -5.18 -18.26 -19.74
CA THR A 380 -6.19 -18.16 -20.79
C THR A 380 -7.45 -18.86 -20.30
N ASP A 381 -8.21 -18.11 -19.50
CA ASP A 381 -9.66 -17.94 -19.64
C ASP A 381 -10.06 -16.87 -18.61
N ILE A 382 -9.90 -15.60 -18.98
CA ILE A 382 -10.17 -14.41 -18.11
C ILE A 382 -11.50 -13.75 -18.53
N LEU A 383 -12.34 -14.40 -19.35
CA LEU A 383 -13.64 -13.85 -19.72
C LEU A 383 -14.71 -14.01 -18.63
N GLU A 384 -14.48 -14.83 -17.59
CA GLU A 384 -15.46 -15.04 -16.50
C GLU A 384 -15.02 -14.51 -15.13
N GLU A 385 -13.73 -14.21 -14.88
CA GLU A 385 -13.28 -13.74 -13.56
C GLU A 385 -12.43 -12.46 -13.64
N ASN A 386 -13.06 -11.36 -13.23
CA ASN A 386 -12.55 -9.98 -13.16
C ASN A 386 -11.33 -9.83 -12.21
N VAL A 387 -10.16 -10.34 -12.57
CA VAL A 387 -8.94 -10.13 -11.76
C VAL A 387 -7.73 -9.80 -12.62
N VAL A 388 -7.22 -8.55 -12.55
CA VAL A 388 -6.06 -8.08 -13.35
C VAL A 388 -5.11 -7.14 -12.58
N GLN A 389 -3.80 -7.43 -12.67
CA GLN A 389 -2.63 -6.69 -12.10
C GLN A 389 -1.31 -7.11 -12.80
N PRO A 390 -0.11 -6.49 -12.62
CA PRO A 390 0.27 -5.19 -12.01
C PRO A 390 1.07 -4.24 -12.96
N LEU A 391 1.18 -2.96 -12.59
CA LEU A 391 2.03 -1.93 -13.24
C LEU A 391 3.39 -1.76 -12.54
N LEU A 392 4.40 -1.39 -13.35
CA LEU A 392 5.81 -1.15 -13.00
C LEU A 392 6.14 0.37 -12.99
N VAL A 393 5.45 1.17 -12.18
CA VAL A 393 5.73 2.62 -12.06
C VAL A 393 5.67 3.07 -10.60
N SER A 394 6.16 4.27 -10.31
CA SER A 394 5.94 4.97 -9.03
C SER A 394 4.49 4.80 -8.58
N THR A 395 4.32 4.09 -7.46
CA THR A 395 3.03 3.63 -6.92
C THR A 395 2.11 4.82 -6.73
N SER A 396 2.65 5.93 -6.27
CA SER A 396 1.91 7.16 -6.01
C SER A 396 1.28 7.80 -7.26
N ALA A 397 1.84 7.58 -8.47
CA ALA A 397 1.24 8.11 -9.69
C ALA A 397 0.12 7.20 -10.19
N VAL A 398 0.34 5.89 -10.13
CA VAL A 398 -0.61 4.88 -10.62
C VAL A 398 -1.79 4.70 -9.66
N VAL A 399 -1.55 4.61 -8.35
CA VAL A 399 -2.63 4.55 -7.34
C VAL A 399 -3.56 5.74 -7.51
N PHE A 400 -3.00 6.93 -7.65
CA PHE A 400 -3.78 8.15 -7.83
C PHE A 400 -4.56 8.21 -9.14
N ALA A 401 -3.96 7.74 -10.24
CA ALA A 401 -4.67 7.65 -11.51
C ALA A 401 -5.81 6.61 -11.43
N ALA A 402 -5.56 5.46 -10.78
CA ALA A 402 -6.58 4.43 -10.55
C ALA A 402 -7.70 4.94 -9.63
N GLU A 403 -7.35 5.70 -8.59
CA GLU A 403 -8.29 6.36 -7.69
C GLU A 403 -9.10 7.45 -8.39
N THR A 404 -8.49 8.22 -9.30
CA THR A 404 -9.20 9.21 -10.13
C THR A 404 -10.24 8.51 -11.01
N VAL A 405 -9.87 7.40 -11.68
CA VAL A 405 -10.80 6.62 -12.51
C VAL A 405 -11.89 5.99 -11.64
N ARG A 406 -11.53 5.41 -10.49
CA ARG A 406 -12.49 4.85 -9.52
C ARG A 406 -13.47 5.89 -9.01
N SER A 407 -13.01 7.09 -8.69
CA SER A 407 -13.87 8.17 -8.21
C SER A 407 -14.86 8.60 -9.27
N ILE A 408 -14.51 8.53 -10.56
CA ILE A 408 -15.47 8.73 -11.66
C ILE A 408 -16.49 7.59 -11.71
N MET A 409 -16.05 6.34 -11.55
CA MET A 409 -16.96 5.19 -11.49
C MET A 409 -17.93 5.25 -10.31
N LYS A 410 -17.49 5.77 -9.15
CA LYS A 410 -18.33 6.00 -7.96
C LYS A 410 -19.30 7.17 -8.12
N ILE A 411 -19.10 8.10 -9.05
CA ILE A 411 -20.02 9.25 -9.23
C ILE A 411 -21.42 8.77 -9.64
N ASP A 412 -21.55 7.61 -10.29
CA ASP A 412 -22.85 7.00 -10.61
C ASP A 412 -23.61 6.51 -9.35
N ASP A 413 -22.93 6.21 -8.24
CA ASP A 413 -23.57 5.73 -7.00
C ASP A 413 -24.20 6.87 -6.16
N ILE A 414 -23.89 8.14 -6.46
CA ILE A 414 -24.43 9.28 -5.69
C ILE A 414 -25.87 9.63 -6.11
N VAL A 415 -26.42 8.98 -7.15
CA VAL A 415 -27.85 9.06 -7.47
C VAL A 415 -28.63 7.89 -6.86
N THR A 416 -28.52 7.70 -5.54
CA THR A 416 -29.60 7.07 -4.77
C THR A 416 -30.41 8.13 -4.04
N VAL A 417 -31.18 8.88 -4.84
CA VAL A 417 -32.25 9.75 -4.31
C VAL A 417 -33.32 8.87 -3.66
N ARG A 418 -33.53 9.06 -2.37
CA ARG A 418 -34.86 8.93 -1.77
C ARG A 418 -35.30 10.27 -1.23
#